data_AF-A0A7W1GGV4-F1
#
_entry.id   AF-A0A7W1GGV4-F1
#
_cell.length_a   1.000
_cell.length_b   1.000
_cell.length_c   1.000
_cell.angle_alpha   90.00
_cell.angle_beta   90.00
_cell.angle_gamma   90.00
#
_symmetry.space_group_name_H-M   'P 1'
#
loop_
_entity.id
_entity.type
_entity.pdbx_description
1 polymer ?
#
loop_
_entity_poly.entity_id
_entity_poly.type
_entity_poly.pdbx_seq_one_letter_code
_entity_poly.pdbx_strand_id
1 'polypeptide(L)'
;MRRMLHVALVAGSLAVLCVMSGPLSIHPMRAQTIPQHHDRHERNEPVNLTQDAAASVRQLASRDAAERQRAAEELAWMADAEQRKMLDGYRLQEKNPRVRLALDWALYRIGKAEALYEVVRALNSARGEQAIGYLKLIENPDPLYNIMPRVNGNTQVKILEVLAHVGTDKTLEFIKPYMTSLDPRIADAAAFAEREINIRIAEPPASTPSRQRQVGQGSEEDATPPN
;
A
#
# COMPACT_ATOMS: atom_id res chain seq x y z
N MET A 1 -27.58 -8.65 -51.13
CA MET A 1 -26.69 -9.84 -51.05
C MET A 1 -26.52 -10.20 -49.56
N ARG A 2 -27.39 -11.06 -49.02
CA ARG A 2 -27.08 -12.40 -48.42
C ARG A 2 -25.84 -12.39 -47.51
N ARG A 3 -26.03 -12.23 -46.19
CA ARG A 3 -26.12 -13.27 -45.12
C ARG A 3 -24.78 -13.96 -44.85
N MET A 4 -24.32 -13.93 -43.59
CA MET A 4 -24.10 -15.13 -42.78
C MET A 4 -23.86 -14.78 -41.31
N LEU A 5 -24.91 -14.96 -40.50
CA LEU A 5 -24.83 -15.16 -39.05
C LEU A 5 -24.11 -16.49 -38.80
N HIS A 6 -23.09 -16.50 -37.95
CA HIS A 6 -22.64 -17.70 -37.26
C HIS A 6 -23.03 -17.60 -35.79
N VAL A 7 -24.03 -18.39 -35.41
CA VAL A 7 -24.40 -18.66 -34.02
C VAL A 7 -23.58 -19.87 -33.59
N ALA A 8 -22.66 -19.67 -32.65
CA ALA A 8 -21.91 -20.76 -32.02
C ALA A 8 -22.56 -21.09 -30.66
N LEU A 9 -23.17 -22.27 -30.63
CA LEU A 9 -23.70 -22.96 -29.46
C LEU A 9 -22.53 -23.48 -28.60
N VAL A 10 -22.40 -23.05 -27.35
CA VAL A 10 -21.47 -23.67 -26.38
C VAL A 10 -22.27 -24.36 -25.30
N ALA A 11 -22.20 -25.68 -25.32
CA ALA A 11 -22.77 -26.59 -24.35
C ALA A 11 -21.78 -26.85 -23.20
N GLY A 12 -22.35 -27.10 -22.02
CA GLY A 12 -21.75 -27.99 -21.01
C GLY A 12 -20.97 -27.31 -19.89
N SER A 13 -21.46 -27.43 -18.65
CA SER A 13 -20.96 -28.48 -17.74
C SER A 13 -21.63 -28.33 -16.37
N LEU A 14 -22.41 -29.34 -15.99
CA LEU A 14 -22.94 -29.53 -14.64
C LEU A 14 -21.84 -30.17 -13.79
N ALA A 15 -21.26 -29.41 -12.87
CA ALA A 15 -20.35 -29.94 -11.86
C ALA A 15 -21.13 -30.30 -10.59
N VAL A 16 -21.10 -31.59 -10.27
CA VAL A 16 -21.67 -32.20 -9.07
C VAL A 16 -20.88 -31.76 -7.83
N LEU A 17 -21.54 -31.12 -6.88
CA LEU A 17 -20.98 -30.82 -5.55
C LEU A 17 -20.98 -32.10 -4.70
N CYS A 18 -19.80 -32.62 -4.40
CA CYS A 18 -19.60 -33.65 -3.38
C CYS A 18 -19.23 -32.96 -2.06
N VAL A 19 -20.15 -33.00 -1.08
CA VAL A 19 -19.93 -32.52 0.28
C VAL A 19 -19.27 -33.65 1.08
N MET A 20 -18.01 -33.49 1.47
CA MET A 20 -17.32 -34.36 2.41
C MET A 20 -17.29 -33.70 3.78
N SER A 21 -18.16 -34.18 4.67
CA SER A 21 -18.15 -33.88 6.11
C SER A 21 -16.96 -34.59 6.77
N GLY A 22 -16.04 -33.82 7.36
CA GLY A 22 -14.95 -34.32 8.20
C GLY A 22 -15.21 -34.04 9.68
N PRO A 23 -14.79 -34.93 10.61
CA PRO A 23 -15.02 -34.78 12.05
C PRO A 23 -14.09 -33.75 12.71
N LEU A 24 -14.66 -32.99 13.64
CA LEU A 24 -13.97 -32.06 14.55
C LEU A 24 -13.11 -32.84 15.56
N SER A 25 -11.79 -32.79 15.41
CA SER A 25 -10.84 -33.19 16.46
C SER A 25 -10.64 -32.05 17.46
N ILE A 26 -11.04 -32.28 18.69
CA ILE A 26 -10.84 -31.39 19.84
C ILE A 26 -9.42 -31.63 20.36
N HIS A 27 -8.54 -30.63 20.23
CA HIS A 27 -7.20 -30.66 20.82
C HIS A 27 -7.21 -30.11 22.27
N PRO A 28 -6.51 -30.76 23.21
CA PRO A 28 -6.36 -30.26 24.58
C PRO A 28 -5.39 -29.07 24.67
N MET A 29 -5.78 -28.07 25.46
CA MET A 29 -4.99 -26.88 25.78
C MET A 29 -3.67 -27.26 26.48
N ARG A 30 -2.54 -26.87 25.88
CA ARG A 30 -1.23 -26.83 26.54
C ARG A 30 -1.05 -25.47 27.22
N ALA A 31 -0.75 -25.51 28.52
CA ALA A 31 -0.37 -24.33 29.31
C ALA A 31 0.88 -23.67 28.72
N GLN A 32 0.78 -22.38 28.38
CA GLN A 32 1.88 -21.55 27.90
C GLN A 32 2.65 -20.98 29.08
N THR A 33 3.92 -21.37 29.21
CA THR A 33 4.91 -20.73 30.07
C THR A 33 5.23 -19.34 29.48
N ILE A 34 4.98 -18.29 30.26
CA ILE A 34 5.24 -16.89 29.90
C ILE A 34 6.76 -16.65 29.98
N PRO A 35 7.46 -16.38 28.87
CA PRO A 35 8.88 -16.02 28.91
C PRO A 35 9.04 -14.61 29.49
N GLN A 36 9.97 -14.48 30.44
CA GLN A 36 10.31 -13.21 31.06
C GLN A 36 10.82 -12.20 30.02
N HIS A 37 10.16 -11.04 29.99
CA HIS A 37 10.55 -9.88 29.22
C HIS A 37 11.94 -9.40 29.66
N HIS A 38 12.96 -9.64 28.84
CA HIS A 38 14.20 -8.88 28.92
C HIS A 38 13.94 -7.48 28.35
N ASP A 39 14.15 -6.48 29.19
CA ASP A 39 14.27 -5.07 28.82
C ASP A 39 15.36 -4.92 27.76
N ARG A 40 14.95 -4.95 26.49
CA ARG A 40 15.76 -4.46 25.38
C ARG A 40 15.82 -2.95 25.51
N HIS A 41 16.91 -2.47 26.09
CA HIS A 41 17.35 -1.09 25.91
C HIS A 41 17.40 -0.78 24.40
N GLU A 42 16.40 -0.06 23.93
CA GLU A 42 16.35 0.57 22.61
C GLU A 42 17.52 1.55 22.52
N ARG A 43 18.65 1.08 21.99
CA ARG A 43 19.69 1.97 21.47
C ARG A 43 19.13 2.60 20.20
N ASN A 44 18.71 3.85 20.31
CA ASN A 44 18.47 4.76 19.19
C ASN A 44 19.81 5.02 18.47
N GLU A 45 20.31 4.04 17.74
CA GLU A 45 21.39 4.24 16.77
C GLU A 45 20.84 5.13 15.64
N PRO A 46 21.55 6.19 15.24
CA PRO A 46 21.13 7.01 14.11
C PRO A 46 21.11 6.15 12.85
N VAL A 47 19.93 6.00 12.24
CA VAL A 47 19.73 5.24 11.01
C VAL A 47 20.67 5.80 9.93
N ASN A 48 21.65 5.01 9.51
CA ASN A 48 22.59 5.40 8.47
C ASN A 48 21.98 5.13 7.09
N LEU A 49 21.11 6.04 6.66
CA LEU A 49 20.37 5.96 5.40
C LEU A 49 21.27 5.68 4.18
N THR A 50 22.52 6.16 4.19
CA THR A 50 23.45 5.96 3.08
C THR A 50 23.96 4.52 2.95
N GLN A 51 24.24 3.85 4.07
CA GLN A 51 24.66 2.44 4.07
C GLN A 51 23.51 1.52 3.69
N ASP A 52 22.31 1.86 4.14
CA ASP A 52 21.09 1.12 3.83
C ASP A 52 20.77 1.20 2.33
N ALA A 53 20.95 2.38 1.74
CA ALA A 53 20.76 2.57 0.31
C ALA A 53 21.71 1.70 -0.52
N ALA A 54 23.01 1.71 -0.21
CA ALA A 54 23.99 0.86 -0.89
C ALA A 54 23.70 -0.65 -0.73
N ALA A 55 23.13 -1.07 0.41
CA ALA A 55 22.67 -2.44 0.60
C ALA A 55 21.49 -2.78 -0.31
N SER A 56 20.48 -1.92 -0.39
CA SER A 56 19.33 -2.09 -1.28
C SER A 56 19.73 -2.11 -2.75
N VAL A 57 20.67 -1.25 -3.17
CA VAL A 57 21.21 -1.28 -4.54
C VAL A 57 21.86 -2.62 -4.88
N ARG A 58 22.63 -3.22 -3.95
CA ARG A 58 23.20 -4.56 -4.16
C ARG A 58 22.11 -5.63 -4.28
N GLN A 59 21.04 -5.51 -3.52
CA GLN A 59 19.90 -6.45 -3.56
C GLN A 59 19.11 -6.36 -4.88
N LEU A 60 19.12 -5.24 -5.61
CA LEU A 60 18.55 -5.16 -6.96
C LEU A 60 19.23 -6.12 -7.96
N ALA A 61 20.44 -6.59 -7.68
CA ALA A 61 21.11 -7.62 -8.49
C ALA A 61 20.82 -9.05 -8.03
N SER A 62 19.98 -9.25 -7.01
CA SER A 62 19.65 -10.59 -6.51
C SER A 62 18.98 -11.45 -7.58
N ARG A 63 19.17 -12.78 -7.50
CA ARG A 63 18.44 -13.74 -8.34
C ARG A 63 16.97 -13.85 -7.91
N ASP A 64 16.68 -13.62 -6.64
CA ASP A 64 15.31 -13.68 -6.12
C ASP A 64 14.54 -12.40 -6.46
N ALA A 65 13.39 -12.56 -7.11
CA ALA A 65 12.52 -11.44 -7.45
C ALA A 65 11.90 -10.78 -6.22
N ALA A 66 11.67 -11.52 -5.13
CA ALA A 66 11.13 -10.95 -3.89
C ALA A 66 12.13 -9.98 -3.23
N GLU A 67 13.41 -10.36 -3.19
CA GLU A 67 14.48 -9.48 -2.71
C GLU A 67 14.63 -8.23 -3.57
N ARG A 68 14.62 -8.38 -4.91
CA ARG A 68 14.69 -7.21 -5.82
C ARG A 68 13.51 -6.27 -5.67
N GLN A 69 12.30 -6.81 -5.48
CA GLN A 69 11.11 -5.99 -5.25
C GLN A 69 11.25 -5.20 -3.94
N ARG A 70 11.61 -5.88 -2.84
CA ARG A 70 11.79 -5.22 -1.54
C ARG A 70 12.86 -4.13 -1.63
N ALA A 71 13.99 -4.44 -2.26
CA ALA A 71 15.05 -3.46 -2.50
C ALA A 71 14.54 -2.22 -3.25
N ALA A 72 13.72 -2.39 -4.29
CA ALA A 72 13.11 -1.25 -4.98
C ALA A 72 12.17 -0.45 -4.08
N GLU A 73 11.38 -1.10 -3.23
CA GLU A 73 10.49 -0.45 -2.26
C GLU A 73 11.27 0.34 -1.20
N GLU A 74 12.37 -0.21 -0.67
CA GLU A 74 13.26 0.50 0.27
C GLU A 74 13.86 1.77 -0.37
N LEU A 75 14.32 1.66 -1.62
CA LEU A 75 14.85 2.82 -2.35
C LEU A 75 13.77 3.88 -2.60
N ALA A 76 12.51 3.46 -2.79
CA ALA A 76 11.37 4.36 -2.91
C ALA A 76 11.11 5.14 -1.61
N TRP A 77 11.33 4.52 -0.45
CA TRP A 77 11.20 5.17 0.85
C TRP A 77 12.33 6.16 1.12
N MET A 78 13.57 5.83 0.73
CA MET A 78 14.72 6.72 0.84
C MET A 78 14.61 7.93 -0.08
N ALA A 79 14.01 7.76 -1.26
CA ALA A 79 13.77 8.82 -2.25
C ALA A 79 15.02 9.61 -2.67
N ASP A 80 16.17 8.95 -2.74
CA ASP A 80 17.46 9.56 -3.12
C ASP A 80 17.55 9.84 -4.64
N ALA A 81 17.59 11.12 -5.01
CA ALA A 81 17.69 11.64 -6.38
C ALA A 81 18.91 11.09 -7.15
N GLU A 82 20.03 10.81 -6.47
CA GLU A 82 21.27 10.36 -7.12
C GLU A 82 21.11 8.97 -7.75
N GLN A 83 20.14 8.18 -7.27
CA GLN A 83 19.91 6.80 -7.70
C GLN A 83 19.04 6.67 -8.95
N ARG A 84 18.43 7.77 -9.41
CA ARG A 84 17.47 7.76 -10.52
C ARG A 84 18.00 7.06 -11.77
N LYS A 85 19.22 7.42 -12.21
CA LYS A 85 19.82 6.87 -13.44
C LYS A 85 20.07 5.37 -13.34
N MET A 86 20.49 4.90 -12.17
CA MET A 86 20.74 3.48 -11.92
C MET A 86 19.42 2.69 -11.88
N LEU A 87 18.40 3.20 -11.19
CA LEU A 87 17.07 2.58 -11.16
C LEU A 87 16.44 2.49 -12.54
N ASP A 88 16.62 3.51 -13.39
CA ASP A 88 16.18 3.46 -14.79
C ASP A 88 16.85 2.31 -15.55
N GLY A 89 18.14 2.07 -15.33
CA GLY A 89 18.88 0.94 -15.87
C GLY A 89 18.29 -0.41 -15.45
N TYR A 90 18.07 -0.61 -14.15
CA TYR A 90 17.44 -1.83 -13.64
C TYR A 90 16.02 -1.99 -14.18
N ARG A 91 15.25 -0.90 -14.27
CA ARG A 91 13.88 -0.91 -14.75
C ARG A 91 13.76 -1.36 -16.21
N LEU A 92 14.74 -1.03 -17.05
CA LEU A 92 14.79 -1.46 -18.45
C LEU A 92 15.13 -2.94 -18.60
N GLN A 93 15.94 -3.49 -17.69
CA GLN A 93 16.41 -4.88 -17.76
C GLN A 93 15.47 -5.88 -17.07
N GLU A 94 14.67 -5.41 -16.11
CA GLU A 94 13.81 -6.27 -15.30
C GLU A 94 12.69 -6.89 -16.14
N LYS A 95 12.54 -8.22 -16.01
CA LYS A 95 11.53 -9.00 -16.73
C LYS A 95 10.33 -9.32 -15.86
N ASN A 96 10.52 -9.39 -14.54
CA ASN A 96 9.46 -9.68 -13.60
C ASN A 96 8.52 -8.47 -13.46
N PRO A 97 7.22 -8.61 -13.78
CA PRO A 97 6.29 -7.47 -13.75
C PRO A 97 6.06 -6.92 -12.34
N ARG A 98 6.20 -7.74 -11.29
CA ARG A 98 6.05 -7.32 -9.89
C ARG A 98 7.20 -6.40 -9.46
N VAL A 99 8.42 -6.76 -9.85
CA VAL A 99 9.62 -5.96 -9.58
C VAL A 99 9.63 -4.70 -10.44
N ARG A 100 9.23 -4.79 -11.71
CA ARG A 100 9.07 -3.61 -12.58
C ARG A 100 8.15 -2.56 -11.97
N LEU A 101 7.00 -2.98 -11.43
CA LEU A 101 6.06 -2.07 -10.79
C LEU A 101 6.66 -1.40 -9.54
N ALA A 102 7.42 -2.14 -8.73
CA ALA A 102 8.14 -1.58 -7.59
C ALA A 102 9.22 -0.57 -8.01
N LEU A 103 9.93 -0.85 -9.11
CA LEU A 103 10.91 0.08 -9.69
C LEU A 103 10.22 1.34 -10.27
N ASP A 104 9.06 1.21 -10.92
CA ASP A 104 8.27 2.37 -11.38
C ASP A 104 7.82 3.24 -10.19
N TRP A 105 7.43 2.61 -9.08
CA TRP A 105 7.11 3.31 -7.85
C TRP A 105 8.32 4.03 -7.23
N ALA A 106 9.48 3.38 -7.18
CA ALA A 106 10.73 3.98 -6.70
C ALA A 106 11.14 5.19 -7.55
N LEU A 107 11.08 5.05 -8.87
CA LEU A 107 11.37 6.13 -9.80
C LEU A 107 10.45 7.33 -9.59
N TYR A 108 9.15 7.09 -9.41
CA TYR A 108 8.20 8.16 -9.09
C TYR A 108 8.57 8.89 -7.80
N ARG A 109 8.86 8.14 -6.72
CA ARG A 109 9.25 8.70 -5.42
C ARG A 109 10.53 9.53 -5.48
N ILE A 110 11.45 9.19 -6.38
CA ILE A 110 12.72 9.89 -6.63
C ILE A 110 12.54 11.08 -7.59
N GLY A 111 11.31 11.38 -8.02
CA GLY A 111 10.97 12.58 -8.79
C GLY A 111 10.77 12.36 -10.30
N LYS A 112 10.72 11.10 -10.76
CA LYS A 112 10.35 10.76 -12.14
C LYS A 112 8.83 10.70 -12.29
N ALA A 113 8.19 11.86 -12.44
CA ALA A 113 6.73 11.98 -12.46
C ALA A 113 6.05 11.06 -13.49
N GLU A 114 6.66 10.86 -14.65
CA GLU A 114 6.15 10.01 -15.71
C GLU A 114 6.04 8.52 -15.31
N ALA A 115 6.82 8.06 -14.32
CA ALA A 115 6.74 6.69 -13.83
C ALA A 115 5.41 6.41 -13.10
N LEU A 116 4.73 7.43 -12.59
CA LEU A 116 3.40 7.28 -11.98
C LEU A 116 2.36 6.73 -12.95
N TYR A 117 2.45 7.08 -14.25
CA TYR A 117 1.53 6.55 -15.26
C TYR A 117 1.63 5.03 -15.39
N GLU A 118 2.83 4.47 -15.22
CA GLU A 118 3.05 3.02 -15.25
C GLU A 118 2.41 2.34 -14.03
N VAL A 119 2.48 2.97 -12.86
CA VAL A 119 1.80 2.50 -11.63
C VAL A 119 0.28 2.54 -11.81
N VAL A 120 -0.25 3.66 -12.31
CA VAL A 120 -1.71 3.79 -12.57
C VAL A 120 -2.17 2.79 -13.64
N ARG A 121 -1.38 2.56 -14.69
CA ARG A 121 -1.72 1.57 -15.72
C ARG A 121 -1.80 0.16 -15.13
N ALA A 122 -1.00 -0.15 -14.11
CA ALA A 122 -1.01 -1.44 -13.44
C ALA A 122 -2.28 -1.71 -12.62
N LEU A 123 -3.13 -0.69 -12.35
CA LEU A 123 -4.41 -0.86 -11.64
C LEU A 123 -5.35 -1.86 -12.31
N ASN A 124 -5.32 -1.98 -13.64
CA ASN A 124 -6.14 -2.94 -14.39
C ASN A 124 -5.41 -4.26 -14.70
N SER A 125 -4.25 -4.49 -14.10
CA SER A 125 -3.48 -5.72 -14.29
C SER A 125 -3.68 -6.69 -13.13
N ALA A 126 -3.09 -7.87 -13.23
CA ALA A 126 -2.97 -8.81 -12.10
C ALA A 126 -2.16 -8.25 -10.90
N ARG A 127 -1.56 -7.06 -11.03
CA ARG A 127 -0.85 -6.33 -9.97
C ARG A 127 -1.65 -5.14 -9.42
N GLY A 128 -2.96 -5.08 -9.71
CA GLY A 128 -3.81 -3.96 -9.29
C GLY A 128 -3.73 -3.66 -7.79
N GLU A 129 -3.78 -4.68 -6.93
CA GLU A 129 -3.68 -4.52 -5.47
C GLU A 129 -2.35 -3.92 -5.03
N GLN A 130 -1.24 -4.34 -5.65
CA GLN A 130 0.08 -3.79 -5.36
C GLN A 130 0.15 -2.31 -5.78
N ALA A 131 -0.38 -1.97 -6.95
CA ALA A 131 -0.45 -0.59 -7.41
C ALA A 131 -1.33 0.28 -6.50
N ILE A 132 -2.50 -0.21 -6.05
CA ILE A 132 -3.35 0.48 -5.06
C ILE A 132 -2.55 0.75 -3.78
N GLY A 133 -1.84 -0.26 -3.27
CA GLY A 133 -0.99 -0.13 -2.09
C GLY A 133 0.04 0.99 -2.23
N TYR A 134 0.73 1.07 -3.37
CA TYR A 134 1.68 2.15 -3.63
C TYR A 134 1.01 3.52 -3.74
N LEU A 135 -0.11 3.63 -4.46
CA LEU A 135 -0.78 4.92 -4.63
C LEU A 135 -1.36 5.46 -3.30
N LYS A 136 -1.72 4.58 -2.36
CA LYS A 136 -2.14 4.97 -1.01
C LYS A 136 -1.00 5.55 -0.14
N LEU A 137 0.26 5.30 -0.51
CA LEU A 137 1.44 5.87 0.16
C LEU A 137 1.81 7.25 -0.38
N ILE A 138 1.04 7.82 -1.31
CA ILE A 138 1.29 9.16 -1.83
C ILE A 138 0.80 10.19 -0.81
N GLU A 139 1.67 11.13 -0.47
CA GLU A 139 1.37 12.22 0.48
C GLU A 139 0.44 13.29 -0.10
N ASN A 140 0.58 13.59 -1.40
CA ASN A 140 -0.25 14.57 -2.10
C ASN A 140 -1.00 13.93 -3.30
N PRO A 141 -2.34 13.94 -3.32
CA PRO A 141 -3.14 13.39 -4.42
C PRO A 141 -3.06 14.16 -5.76
N ASP A 142 -2.50 15.36 -5.80
CA ASP A 142 -2.45 16.24 -6.98
C ASP A 142 -2.00 15.55 -8.29
N PRO A 143 -0.97 14.68 -8.30
CA PRO A 143 -0.56 13.97 -9.52
C PRO A 143 -1.67 13.11 -10.11
N LEU A 144 -2.58 12.55 -9.28
CA LEU A 144 -3.69 11.72 -9.72
C LEU A 144 -4.75 12.55 -10.46
N TYR A 145 -4.93 13.82 -10.12
CA TYR A 145 -5.89 14.71 -10.81
C TYR A 145 -5.52 14.90 -12.28
N ASN A 146 -4.23 14.94 -12.59
CA ASN A 146 -3.75 15.08 -13.97
C ASN A 146 -3.91 13.79 -14.79
N ILE A 147 -4.02 12.64 -14.12
CA ILE A 147 -4.12 11.33 -14.76
C ILE A 147 -5.59 10.94 -14.97
N MET A 148 -6.46 11.27 -14.01
CA MET A 148 -7.87 10.87 -13.97
C MET A 148 -8.68 11.18 -15.26
N PRO A 149 -8.53 12.34 -15.93
CA PRO A 149 -9.23 12.62 -17.19
C PRO A 149 -8.74 11.79 -18.38
N ARG A 150 -7.57 11.16 -18.27
CA ARG A 150 -6.90 10.42 -19.36
C ARG A 150 -7.13 8.91 -19.27
N VAL A 151 -7.72 8.44 -18.19
CA VAL A 151 -8.05 7.03 -17.95
C VAL A 151 -9.57 6.83 -17.98
N ASN A 152 -10.03 5.59 -18.09
CA ASN A 152 -11.46 5.30 -18.19
C ASN A 152 -11.89 4.06 -17.39
N GLY A 153 -13.20 3.95 -17.17
CA GLY A 153 -13.86 2.78 -16.61
C GLY A 153 -13.24 2.33 -15.29
N ASN A 154 -12.76 1.09 -15.26
CA ASN A 154 -12.25 0.46 -14.04
C ASN A 154 -11.02 1.18 -13.43
N THR A 155 -10.19 1.84 -14.25
CA THR A 155 -9.06 2.61 -13.72
C THR A 155 -9.55 3.85 -12.96
N GLN A 156 -10.57 4.54 -13.46
CA GLN A 156 -11.15 5.70 -12.77
C GLN A 156 -11.75 5.29 -11.42
N VAL A 157 -12.49 4.18 -11.38
CA VAL A 157 -13.03 3.61 -10.14
C VAL A 157 -11.91 3.39 -9.12
N LYS A 158 -10.83 2.70 -9.50
CA LYS A 158 -9.71 2.43 -8.59
C LYS A 158 -8.95 3.68 -8.16
N ILE A 159 -8.83 4.70 -9.01
CA ILE A 159 -8.25 5.99 -8.61
C ILE A 159 -9.16 6.69 -7.59
N LEU A 160 -10.49 6.65 -7.75
CA LEU A 160 -11.42 7.20 -6.77
C LEU A 160 -11.33 6.48 -5.42
N GLU A 161 -11.19 5.15 -5.42
CA GLU A 161 -10.93 4.37 -4.19
C GLU A 161 -9.62 4.76 -3.50
N VAL A 162 -8.57 5.06 -4.27
CA VAL A 162 -7.31 5.59 -3.72
C VAL A 162 -7.53 7.00 -3.16
N LEU A 163 -8.21 7.89 -3.90
CA LEU A 163 -8.52 9.24 -3.47
C LEU A 163 -9.42 9.28 -2.22
N ALA A 164 -10.27 8.28 -2.01
CA ALA A 164 -11.01 8.11 -0.77
C ALA A 164 -10.06 8.05 0.45
N HIS A 165 -8.88 7.45 0.28
CA HIS A 165 -7.88 7.25 1.32
C HIS A 165 -6.87 8.40 1.47
N VAL A 166 -6.41 9.00 0.36
CA VAL A 166 -5.37 10.05 0.37
C VAL A 166 -5.89 11.45 0.07
N GLY A 167 -7.17 11.57 -0.29
CA GLY A 167 -7.79 12.83 -0.70
C GLY A 167 -7.88 13.86 0.42
N THR A 168 -7.95 15.13 0.01
CA THR A 168 -8.07 16.33 0.83
C THR A 168 -9.34 17.11 0.45
N ASP A 169 -9.60 18.26 1.09
CA ASP A 169 -10.73 19.14 0.75
C ASP A 169 -10.74 19.52 -0.75
N LYS A 170 -9.56 19.72 -1.33
CA LYS A 170 -9.40 19.99 -2.76
C LYS A 170 -9.87 18.81 -3.63
N THR A 171 -9.71 17.58 -3.13
CA THR A 171 -10.21 16.38 -3.81
C THR A 171 -11.74 16.39 -3.91
N LEU A 172 -12.45 16.91 -2.90
CA LEU A 172 -13.93 16.97 -2.93
C LEU A 172 -14.42 17.80 -4.12
N GLU A 173 -13.85 18.98 -4.33
CA GLU A 173 -14.18 19.83 -5.49
C GLU A 173 -13.84 19.13 -6.81
N PHE A 174 -12.72 18.41 -6.83
CA PHE A 174 -12.28 17.68 -8.01
C PHE A 174 -13.19 16.49 -8.39
N ILE A 175 -13.72 15.75 -7.40
CA ILE A 175 -14.50 14.53 -7.67
C ILE A 175 -15.98 14.80 -7.98
N LYS A 176 -16.50 16.01 -7.71
CA LYS A 176 -17.91 16.38 -7.96
C LYS A 176 -18.42 16.00 -9.37
N PRO A 177 -17.70 16.26 -10.48
CA PRO A 177 -18.19 15.88 -11.81
C PRO A 177 -18.36 14.36 -12.01
N TYR A 178 -17.64 13.54 -11.25
CA TYR A 178 -17.70 12.08 -11.34
C TYR A 178 -18.90 11.49 -10.62
N MET A 179 -19.49 12.20 -9.64
CA MET A 179 -20.70 11.76 -8.92
C MET A 179 -21.94 11.71 -9.82
N THR A 180 -21.96 12.51 -10.89
CA THR A 180 -23.03 12.52 -11.90
C THR A 180 -22.61 11.78 -13.18
N SER A 181 -21.60 10.92 -13.10
CA SER A 181 -21.14 10.10 -14.23
C SER A 181 -22.26 9.18 -14.73
N LEU A 182 -22.33 8.98 -16.05
CA LEU A 182 -23.25 8.02 -16.67
C LEU A 182 -22.89 6.56 -16.38
N ASP A 183 -21.62 6.26 -16.06
CA ASP A 183 -21.22 4.94 -15.55
C ASP A 183 -21.51 4.89 -14.04
N PRO A 184 -22.47 4.06 -13.59
CA PRO A 184 -22.87 3.99 -12.19
C PRO A 184 -21.70 3.58 -11.27
N ARG A 185 -20.75 2.78 -11.75
CA ARG A 185 -19.60 2.36 -10.93
C ARG A 185 -18.69 3.54 -10.60
N ILE A 186 -18.55 4.48 -11.54
CA ILE A 186 -17.77 5.69 -11.33
C ILE A 186 -18.50 6.63 -10.37
N ALA A 187 -19.81 6.80 -10.55
CA ALA A 187 -20.64 7.62 -9.67
C ALA A 187 -20.62 7.10 -8.22
N ASP A 188 -20.80 5.78 -8.04
CA ASP A 188 -20.76 5.12 -6.74
C ASP A 188 -19.39 5.25 -6.08
N ALA A 189 -18.29 5.04 -6.84
CA ALA A 189 -16.93 5.20 -6.34
C ALA A 189 -16.62 6.65 -5.95
N ALA A 190 -17.14 7.64 -6.69
CA ALA A 190 -16.97 9.05 -6.36
C ALA A 190 -17.75 9.42 -5.09
N ALA A 191 -18.99 8.94 -4.96
CA ALA A 191 -19.80 9.14 -3.75
C ALA A 191 -19.18 8.44 -2.52
N PHE A 192 -18.57 7.27 -2.71
CA PHE A 192 -17.78 6.61 -1.67
C PHE A 192 -16.57 7.47 -1.27
N ALA A 193 -15.78 7.96 -2.23
CA ALA A 193 -14.63 8.79 -1.96
C ALA A 193 -14.98 10.09 -1.21
N GLU A 194 -16.06 10.78 -1.62
CA GLU A 194 -16.57 11.97 -0.92
C GLU A 194 -16.86 11.68 0.55
N ARG A 195 -17.59 10.60 0.83
CA ARG A 195 -17.95 10.19 2.18
C ARG A 195 -16.72 9.92 3.04
N GLU A 196 -15.78 9.12 2.54
CA GLU A 196 -14.56 8.76 3.28
C GLU A 196 -13.66 9.97 3.54
N ILE A 197 -13.54 10.87 2.56
CA ILE A 197 -12.79 12.11 2.74
C ILE A 197 -13.45 12.97 3.83
N ASN A 198 -14.78 13.15 3.78
CA ASN A 198 -15.51 13.91 4.80
C ASN A 198 -15.38 13.31 6.21
N ILE A 199 -15.42 11.99 6.34
CA ILE A 199 -15.20 11.30 7.63
C ILE A 199 -13.79 11.62 8.15
N ARG A 200 -12.75 11.47 7.31
CA ARG A 200 -11.36 11.73 7.73
C ARG A 200 -11.08 13.19 8.08
N ILE A 201 -11.75 14.13 7.42
CA ILE A 201 -11.62 15.57 7.74
C ILE A 201 -12.32 15.88 9.06
N ALA A 202 -13.49 15.28 9.30
CA ALA A 202 -14.28 15.51 10.51
C ALA A 202 -13.69 14.84 11.76
N GLU A 203 -12.95 13.75 11.60
CA GLU A 203 -12.23 13.06 12.68
C GLU A 203 -10.78 13.58 12.76
N PRO A 204 -10.47 14.61 13.58
CA PRO A 204 -9.09 15.03 13.78
C PRO A 204 -8.28 13.85 14.31
N PRO A 205 -6.99 13.72 13.93
CA PRO A 205 -6.17 12.57 14.31
C PRO A 205 -6.18 12.46 15.82
N ALA A 206 -6.60 11.30 16.33
CA ALA A 206 -6.65 11.04 17.76
C ALA A 206 -5.31 11.44 18.37
N SER A 207 -5.33 12.53 19.15
CA SER A 207 -4.16 13.02 19.87
C SER A 207 -3.60 11.85 20.64
N THR A 208 -2.36 11.46 20.33
CA THR A 208 -1.69 10.34 20.98
C THR A 208 -1.84 10.54 22.48
N PRO A 209 -2.39 9.57 23.24
CA PRO A 209 -2.58 9.74 24.67
C PRO A 209 -1.19 9.94 25.28
N SER A 210 -0.85 11.19 25.59
CA SER A 210 0.30 11.58 26.37
C SER A 210 0.09 10.98 27.75
N ARG A 211 0.52 9.73 27.92
CA ARG A 211 0.54 9.03 29.19
C ARG A 211 1.52 9.78 30.07
N GLN A 212 1.04 10.79 30.78
CA GLN A 212 1.80 11.45 31.83
C GLN A 212 2.23 10.36 32.80
N ARG A 213 3.52 10.00 32.76
CA ARG A 213 4.11 9.13 33.77
C ARG A 213 4.01 9.89 35.09
N GLN A 214 3.09 9.46 35.95
CA GLN A 214 3.08 9.85 37.35
C GLN A 214 4.31 9.22 37.98
N VAL A 215 5.41 9.99 38.04
CA VAL A 215 6.64 9.59 38.72
C VAL A 215 6.30 9.57 40.21
N GLY A 216 6.24 8.37 40.79
CA GLY A 216 6.09 8.19 42.23
C GLY A 216 7.22 8.93 42.94
N GLN A 217 6.87 9.95 43.72
CA GLN A 217 7.75 10.50 44.73
C GLN A 217 7.93 9.41 45.79
N GLY A 218 9.06 8.70 45.73
CA GLY A 218 9.49 7.82 46.79
C GLY A 218 9.81 8.65 48.02
N SER A 219 9.00 8.49 49.06
CA SER A 219 9.27 9.00 50.40
C SER A 219 10.49 8.29 50.99
N GLU A 220 11.52 9.08 51.29
CA GLU A 220 12.63 8.70 52.18
C GLU A 220 12.05 8.39 53.57
N GLU A 221 12.04 7.12 53.96
CA GLU A 221 11.73 6.69 55.32
C GLU A 221 12.95 5.93 55.89
N ASP A 222 13.81 6.73 56.51
CA ASP A 222 14.48 6.51 57.79
C ASP A 222 14.39 5.09 58.42
N ALA A 223 15.53 4.38 58.50
CA ALA A 223 15.72 3.30 59.48
C ALA A 223 17.21 2.97 59.73
N THR A 224 17.70 3.56 60.82
CA THR A 224 18.87 3.27 61.67
C THR A 224 19.40 1.80 61.68
N PRO A 225 20.73 1.57 61.73
CA PRO A 225 21.31 0.23 61.91
C PRO A 225 21.36 -0.20 63.39
N PRO A 226 21.12 -1.50 63.71
CA PRO A 226 21.45 -2.03 65.03
C PRO A 226 22.90 -2.57 65.09
N ASN A 227 23.48 -2.49 66.30
CA ASN A 227 24.76 -3.10 66.70
C ASN A 227 24.73 -4.63 66.65
#